data_AF-A0A916A7L1-F1
#
_entry.id   AF-A0A916A7L1-F1
#
_cell.length_a   1.000
_cell.length_b   1.000
_cell.length_c   1.000
_cell.angle_alpha   90.00
_cell.angle_beta   90.00
_cell.angle_gamma   90.00
#
_symmetry.space_group_name_H-M   'P 1'
#
loop_
_entity.id
_entity.type
_entity.pdbx_description
1 polymer ?
#
loop_
_entity_poly.entity_id
_entity_poly.type
_entity_poly.pdbx_seq_one_letter_code
_entity_poly.pdbx_strand_id
1 'polypeptide(L)' 'MQDIKLNLAIEDVNLILEGLGNMPYAKVYTLVAKIQEQAARQLEAARPAATPTGAGG' A
#
# COMPACT_ATOMS: atom_id res chain seq x y z
N MET A 1 -15.37 -13.56 -6.00
CA MET A 1 -14.13 -13.01 -6.59
C MET A 1 -12.96 -13.64 -5.86
N GLN A 2 -11.91 -14.05 -6.57
CA GLN A 2 -10.68 -14.57 -5.96
C GLN A 2 -9.68 -13.43 -5.83
N ASP A 3 -9.13 -13.24 -4.65
CA ASP A 3 -8.12 -12.21 -4.37
C ASP A 3 -6.71 -12.82 -4.40
N ILE A 4 -5.75 -12.07 -4.92
CA ILE A 4 -4.32 -12.43 -4.94
C ILE A 4 -3.57 -11.40 -4.09
N LYS A 5 -2.67 -11.89 -3.22
CA LYS A 5 -1.72 -11.03 -2.49
C LYS A 5 -0.38 -11.04 -3.19
N LEU A 6 0.12 -9.85 -3.52
CA LEU A 6 1.47 -9.65 -4.05
C LEU A 6 2.35 -9.07 -2.96
N ASN A 7 3.55 -9.62 -2.79
CA ASN A 7 4.59 -9.05 -1.93
C ASN A 7 5.65 -8.46 -2.85
N LEU A 8 5.62 -7.14 -3.03
CA LEU A 8 6.43 -6.40 -3.98
C LEU A 8 7.24 -5.33 -3.26
N ALA A 9 8.36 -4.93 -3.85
CA ALA A 9 9.10 -3.77 -3.35
C ALA A 9 8.34 -2.47 -3.67
N ILE A 10 8.66 -1.38 -2.96
CA ILE A 10 8.02 -0.08 -3.18
C ILE A 10 8.30 0.41 -4.61
N GLU A 11 9.49 0.15 -5.12
CA GLU A 11 9.91 0.49 -6.48
C GLU A 11 9.05 -0.21 -7.53
N ASP A 12 8.74 -1.50 -7.34
CA ASP A 12 7.88 -2.28 -8.23
C ASP A 12 6.44 -1.74 -8.21
N VAL A 13 5.92 -1.37 -7.03
CA VAL A 13 4.59 -0.77 -6.89
C VAL A 13 4.52 0.58 -7.61
N ASN A 14 5.57 1.40 -7.49
CA ASN A 14 5.64 2.68 -8.21
C ASN A 14 5.64 2.48 -9.73
N LEU A 15 6.39 1.49 -10.24
CA LEU A 15 6.39 1.15 -11.66
C LEU A 15 5.00 0.71 -12.16
N ILE A 16 4.29 -0.08 -11.35
CA ILE A 16 2.90 -0.46 -11.66
C ILE A 16 2.02 0.79 -11.73
N LEU A 17 2.09 1.69 -10.73
CA LEU A 17 1.30 2.92 -10.69
C LEU A 17 1.60 3.84 -11.88
N GLU A 18 2.86 3.95 -12.31
CA GLU A 18 3.27 4.68 -13.50
C GLU A 18 2.63 4.09 -14.77
N GLY A 19 2.70 2.76 -14.92
CA GLY A 19 2.04 2.05 -16.01
C GLY A 19 0.52 2.26 -16.03
N LEU A 20 -0.13 2.28 -14.86
CA LEU A 20 -1.56 2.59 -14.75
C LEU A 20 -1.86 4.05 -15.13
N GLY A 21 -0.97 4.99 -14.81
CA GLY A 21 -1.10 6.41 -15.17
C GLY A 21 -1.13 6.67 -16.68
N ASN A 22 -0.56 5.78 -17.49
CA ASN A 22 -0.58 5.85 -18.95
C ASN A 22 -1.87 5.29 -19.59
N MET A 23 -2.81 4.79 -18.79
CA MET A 23 -4.10 4.27 -19.26
C MET A 23 -5.26 5.26 -19.03
N PRO A 24 -6.42 5.08 -19.70
CA PRO A 24 -7.59 5.92 -19.45
C PRO A 24 -8.03 5.88 -17.98
N TYR A 25 -8.13 7.05 -17.34
CA TYR A 25 -8.45 7.18 -15.92
C TYR A 25 -9.68 6.37 -15.48
N ALA A 26 -10.76 6.39 -16.28
CA ALA A 26 -12.00 5.67 -16.02
C ALA A 26 -11.83 4.15 -15.84
N LYS A 27 -10.74 3.56 -16.35
CA LYS A 27 -10.42 2.14 -16.18
C LYS A 27 -9.57 1.85 -14.94
N VAL A 28 -8.74 2.81 -14.52
CA VAL A 28 -7.68 2.56 -13.52
C VAL A 28 -7.97 3.15 -12.15
N TYR A 29 -8.86 4.14 -12.02
CA TYR A 29 -9.06 4.87 -10.76
C TYR A 29 -9.38 3.94 -9.58
N THR A 30 -10.26 2.96 -9.77
CA THR A 30 -10.61 1.98 -8.74
C THR A 30 -9.44 1.07 -8.37
N LEU A 31 -8.61 0.71 -9.34
CA LEU A 31 -7.45 -0.15 -9.10
C LEU A 31 -6.35 0.62 -8.35
N VAL A 32 -6.07 1.85 -8.77
CA VAL A 32 -5.11 2.73 -8.09
C VAL A 32 -5.52 2.98 -6.65
N ALA A 33 -6.80 3.28 -6.39
CA ALA A 33 -7.31 3.47 -5.03
C ALA A 33 -7.11 2.23 -4.16
N LYS A 34 -7.38 1.02 -4.69
CA LYS A 34 -7.17 -0.24 -3.97
C LYS A 34 -5.70 -0.49 -3.65
N ILE A 35 -4.78 -0.23 -4.58
CA ILE A 35 -3.34 -0.39 -4.36
C ILE A 35 -2.87 0.58 -3.26
N GLN A 36 -3.29 1.84 -3.33
CA GLN A 36 -2.95 2.84 -2.31
C GLN A 36 -3.49 2.47 -0.92
N GLU A 37 -4.73 1.99 -0.82
CA GLU A 37 -5.31 1.53 0.45
C GLU A 37 -4.51 0.35 1.04
N GLN A 38 -4.14 -0.63 0.21
CA GLN A 38 -3.36 -1.78 0.65
C GLN A 38 -1.94 -1.38 1.09
N ALA A 39 -1.28 -0.47 0.36
CA ALA A 39 0.04 0.04 0.71
C ALA A 39 0.02 0.79 2.05
N ALA A 40 -0.98 1.65 2.28
CA ALA A 40 -1.12 2.39 3.52
C ALA A 40 -1.28 1.45 4.73
N ARG A 41 -2.13 0.42 4.62
CA ARG A 41 -2.32 -0.59 5.67
C ARG A 41 -1.05 -1.37 5.98
N GLN A 42 -0.29 -1.74 4.95
CA GLN A 42 0.97 -2.45 5.13
C GLN A 42 2.02 -1.58 5.82
N LEU A 43 2.09 -0.29 5.46
CA LEU A 43 3.01 0.66 6.09
C LEU A 43 2.64 0.93 7.56
N GLU A 44 1.35 1.05 7.86
CA GLU A 44 0.86 1.23 9.23
C GLU A 44 1.14 -0.01 10.09
N ALA A 45 0.94 -1.22 9.54
CA ALA A 45 1.28 -2.48 10.20
C ALA A 45 2.80 -2.66 10.38
N ALA A 46 3.62 -2.09 9.50
CA ALA A 46 5.08 -2.11 9.61
C ALA A 46 5.62 -1.11 10.63
N ARG A 47 4.80 -0.17 11.13
CA ARG A 47 5.22 0.76 12.17
C ARG A 47 5.38 -0.02 13.49
N PRO A 48 6.58 -0.09 14.08
CA PRO A 48 6.74 -0.73 15.37
C PRO A 48 5.84 0.01 16.37
N ALA A 49 5.02 -0.75 17.10
CA ALA A 49 4.23 -0.22 18.20
C ALA A 49 5.19 0.58 19.08
N ALA A 50 4.96 1.89 19.20
CA ALA A 50 5.75 2.73 20.07
C ALA A 50 5.71 2.08 21.46
N THR A 51 6.83 1.49 21.88
CA THR A 51 6.96 0.92 23.22
C THR A 51 6.60 2.04 24.20
N PRO A 52 5.58 1.86 25.05
CA PRO A 52 5.31 2.81 26.12
C PRO A 52 6.46 2.68 27.13
N THR A 53 7.57 3.34 26.84
CA THR A 53 8.66 3.56 27.79
C THR A 53 8.21 4.67 28.72
N GLY A 54 7.72 4.29 29.90
CA GLY A 54 7.60 5.21 31.03
C GLY A 54 6.35 4.99 31.88
N ALA A 55 6.48 4.16 32.91
CA ALA A 55 5.83 4.35 34.22
C ALA A 55 6.37 3.30 35.20
N GLY A 56 7.67 3.39 35.48
CA GLY A 56 8.27 2.85 36.69
C GLY A 56 8.71 4.05 37.52
N GLY A 57 7.98 4.33 38.60
CA GLY A 57 8.25 5.36 39.60
C GLY A 57 7.49 5.02 40.86
#